data_AF-A0A435GU78-F1
#
_entry.id   AF-A0A435GU78-F1
#
_cell.length_a   1.000
_cell.length_b   1.000
_cell.length_c   1.000
_cell.angle_alpha   90.00
_cell.angle_beta   90.00
_cell.angle_gamma   90.00
#
_symmetry.space_group_name_H-M   'P 1'
#
loop_
_entity.id
_entity.type
_entity.pdbx_description
1 polymer ?
#
loop_
_entity_poly.entity_id
_entity_poly.type
_entity_poly.pdbx_seq_one_letter_code
_entity_poly.pdbx_strand_id
1 'polypeptide(L)' 'MNLNALDLNLIKVFDALLRERSVTRAGEQIGLSQPAVSAALNRLRHLLN' A
#
# COMPACT_ATOMS: atom_id res chain seq x y z
N MET A 1 -10.27 6.32 -13.66
CA MET A 1 -9.23 5.37 -13.24
C MET A 1 -8.03 5.49 -14.16
N ASN A 2 -6.96 6.18 -13.73
CA ASN A 2 -5.74 6.27 -14.54
C ASN A 2 -4.81 5.11 -14.16
N LEU A 3 -4.97 3.97 -14.82
CA LEU A 3 -4.24 2.74 -14.51
C LEU A 3 -2.72 2.86 -14.77
N ASN A 4 -2.29 3.86 -15.55
CA ASN A 4 -0.87 4.16 -15.76
C ASN A 4 -0.18 4.71 -14.49
N ALA A 5 -0.95 5.17 -13.49
CA ALA A 5 -0.42 5.62 -12.20
C ALA A 5 -0.30 4.48 -11.16
N LEU A 6 -0.76 3.26 -11.50
CA LEU A 6 -0.69 2.11 -10.63
C LEU A 6 0.73 1.51 -10.67
N ASP A 7 1.62 2.06 -9.86
CA ASP A 7 2.95 1.51 -9.61
C ASP A 7 2.83 0.08 -9.02
N LEU A 8 3.65 -0.86 -9.50
CA LEU A 8 3.77 -2.23 -8.98
C LEU A 8 4.02 -2.25 -7.46
N ASN A 9 4.64 -1.22 -6.90
CA ASN A 9 4.81 -1.08 -5.47
C ASN A 9 3.48 -0.89 -4.72
N LEU A 10 2.50 -0.20 -5.32
CA LEU A 10 1.17 -0.03 -4.71
C LEU A 10 0.41 -1.35 -4.66
N ILE A 11 0.58 -2.23 -5.65
CA ILE A 11 -0.04 -3.57 -5.66
C ILE A 11 0.54 -4.44 -4.52
N LYS A 12 1.87 -4.43 -4.33
CA LYS A 12 2.52 -5.13 -3.21
C LYS A 12 2.04 -4.62 -1.86
N VAL A 13 1.96 -3.30 -1.68
CA VAL A 13 1.45 -2.69 -0.45
C VAL A 13 -0.01 -3.05 -0.21
N PHE A 14 -0.83 -3.07 -1.27
CA PHE A 14 -2.24 -3.42 -1.18
C PHE A 14 -2.45 -4.88 -0.72
N ASP A 15 -1.76 -5.85 -1.32
CA ASP A 15 -1.83 -7.26 -0.90
C ASP A 15 -1.39 -7.45 0.57
N ALA A 16 -0.29 -6.82 0.98
CA ALA A 16 0.18 -6.89 2.36
C ALA A 16 -0.84 -6.30 3.36
N LEU A 17 -1.46 -5.18 3.03
CA LEU A 17 -2.49 -4.55 3.88
C LEU A 17 -3.76 -5.41 4.00
N LEU A 18 -4.17 -6.09 2.92
CA LEU A 18 -5.32 -6.99 2.94
C LEU A 18 -5.08 -8.21 3.83
N ARG A 19 -3.86 -8.76 3.83
CA ARG A 19 -3.47 -9.90 4.65
C ARG A 19 -3.33 -9.52 6.12
N GLU A 20 -2.60 -8.45 6.40
CA GLU A 20 -2.18 -8.13 7.76
C GLU A 20 -3.19 -7.27 8.52
N ARG A 21 -4.08 -6.55 7.82
CA ARG A 21 -5.04 -5.59 8.39
C ARG A 21 -4.39 -4.57 9.35
N SER A 22 -3.09 -4.35 9.20
CA SER A 22 -2.27 -3.48 10.04
C SER A 22 -1.15 -2.88 9.21
N VAL A 23 -1.00 -1.55 9.25
CA VAL A 23 0.02 -0.82 8.48
C VAL A 23 1.43 -1.18 8.96
N THR A 24 1.62 -1.35 10.27
CA THR A 24 2.91 -1.71 10.87
C THR A 24 3.34 -3.11 10.43
N ARG A 25 2.47 -4.12 10.60
CA ARG A 25 2.77 -5.51 10.23
C ARG A 25 2.92 -5.69 8.71
N ALA A 26 2.14 -4.95 7.92
CA ALA A 26 2.31 -4.93 6.46
C ALA A 26 3.69 -4.40 6.06
N GLY A 27 4.17 -3.33 6.71
CA GLY A 27 5.51 -2.79 6.49
C GLY A 27 6.62 -3.78 6.86
N GLU A 28 6.51 -4.41 8.02
CA GLU A 28 7.43 -5.47 8.45
C GLU A 28 7.49 -6.63 7.43
N GLN A 29 6.33 -7.04 6.89
CA GLN A 29 6.23 -8.15 5.94
C GLN A 29 6.89 -7.87 4.59
N ILE A 30 6.84 -6.63 4.10
CA ILE A 30 7.38 -6.24 2.78
C ILE A 30 8.67 -5.40 2.85
N GLY A 31 9.27 -5.26 4.04
CA GLY A 31 10.51 -4.50 4.24
C GLY A 31 10.36 -2.99 4.05
N LEU A 32 9.18 -2.44 4.32
CA LEU A 32 8.91 -1.01 4.29
C LEU A 32 8.69 -0.45 5.69
N SER A 33 9.06 0.81 5.89
CA SER A 33 8.71 1.52 7.12
C SER A 33 7.20 1.77 7.20
N GLN A 34 6.65 1.80 8.42
CA GLN A 34 5.25 2.12 8.65
C GLN A 34 4.80 3.46 7.98
N PRO A 35 5.59 4.55 8.02
CA PRO A 35 5.25 5.78 7.31
C PRO A 35 5.13 5.60 5.78
N ALA A 36 6.01 4.80 5.17
CA ALA A 36 5.96 4.52 3.74
C ALA A 36 4.69 3.76 3.35
N VAL A 37 4.29 2.76 4.15
CA VAL A 37 3.04 2.01 3.94
C VAL A 37 1.82 2.91 4.12
N SER A 38 1.80 3.79 5.12
CA SER A 38 0.73 4.78 5.30
C SER A 38 0.58 5.73 4.11
N ALA A 39 1.69 6.22 3.56
CA ALA A 39 1.66 7.09 2.38
C ALA A 39 1.11 6.34 1.15
N ALA A 40 1.52 5.08 0.95
CA ALA A 40 1.01 4.22 -0.11
C ALA A 40 -0.48 3.91 0.06
N LEU A 41 -0.96 3.65 1.28
CA LEU A 41 -2.40 3.47 1.56
C LEU A 41 -3.21 4.73 1.22
N ASN A 42 -2.71 5.92 1.52
CA ASN A 42 -3.40 7.16 1.13
C ASN A 42 -3.46 7.30 -0.40
N ARG A 43 -2.39 6.98 -1.13
CA ARG A 43 -2.41 6.94 -2.61
C ARG A 43 -3.43 5.92 -3.14
N LEU A 44 -3.46 4.71 -2.57
CA LEU A 44 -4.46 3.69 -2.92
C LEU A 44 -5.90 4.20 -2.73
N ARG A 45 -6.18 4.89 -1.62
CA ARG A 45 -7.50 5.52 -1.39
C ARG A 45 -7.82 6.58 -2.44
N HIS A 46 -6.84 7.42 -2.81
CA HIS A 46 -7.05 8.43 -3.86
C HIS A 46 -7.28 7.84 -5.26
N LEU A 47 -6.74 6.65 -5.55
CA LEU A 47 -6.93 5.99 -6.85
C LEU A 47 -8.26 5.25 -6.97
N LEU A 48 -8.82 4.81 -5.84
CA LEU A 48 -10.04 3.99 -5.78
C LEU A 48 -11.30 4.81 -5.44
N ASN A 49 -11.14 6.05 -4.99
CA ASN A 49 -12.21 7.04 -4.85
C ASN A 49 -12.39 7.82 -6.16
#